data_AF-A0AAD9VA75-F1
#
_entry.id   AF-A0AAD9VA75-F1
#
_cell.length_a   1.000
_cell.length_b   1.000
_cell.length_c   1.000
_cell.angle_alpha   90.00
_cell.angle_beta   90.00
_cell.angle_gamma   90.00
#
_symmetry.space_group_name_H-M   'P 1'
#
loop_
_entity.id
_entity.type
_entity.pdbx_description
1 polymer ?
#
loop_
_entity_poly.entity_id
_entity_poly.type
_entity_poly.pdbx_seq_one_letter_code
_entity_poly.pdbx_strand_id
1 'polypeptide(L)'
;MCKVLRGARIRSIDNRDCYLGGIKLDRVDVEKDLGILVSHTLSWNKHYVSFRSCTKPLRNVDHLTLDVPLSRTDVLKNSFFVRICHLWNDLPLGVKESNTLSIFRKNLVAFYYDNFNVNFL
;
A
#
# COMPACT_ATOMS: atom_id res chain seq x y z
N MET A 1 1.88 8.15 -24.64
CA MET A 1 2.59 7.16 -25.49
C MET A 1 2.25 5.79 -24.94
N CYS A 2 1.67 4.88 -25.74
CA CYS A 2 1.21 3.57 -25.26
C CYS A 2 2.38 2.58 -25.19
N LYS A 3 2.47 1.83 -24.10
CA LYS A 3 3.49 0.81 -23.85
C LYS A 3 2.81 -0.49 -23.41
N VAL A 4 3.49 -1.62 -23.55
CA VAL A 4 3.00 -2.93 -23.12
C VAL A 4 3.81 -3.43 -21.94
N LEU A 5 3.09 -3.82 -20.88
CA LEU A 5 3.62 -4.54 -19.74
C LEU A 5 2.94 -5.91 -19.67
N ARG A 6 3.73 -7.00 -19.73
CA ARG A 6 3.21 -8.36 -19.71
C ARG A 6 3.28 -8.93 -18.29
N GLY A 7 2.13 -9.29 -17.71
CA GLY A 7 2.07 -10.09 -16.49
C GLY A 7 1.79 -11.55 -16.81
N ALA A 8 2.67 -12.48 -16.41
CA ALA A 8 2.43 -13.92 -16.58
C ALA A 8 2.89 -14.72 -15.35
N ARG A 9 2.13 -15.76 -14.98
CA ARG A 9 2.43 -16.66 -13.85
C ARG A 9 3.51 -17.72 -14.15
N ILE A 10 3.91 -17.91 -15.41
CA ILE A 10 4.74 -19.03 -15.85
C ILE A 10 5.85 -18.50 -16.79
N ARG A 11 7.08 -19.02 -16.64
CA ARG A 11 8.31 -18.65 -17.37
C ARG A 11 8.30 -19.06 -18.86
N SER A 12 7.22 -18.79 -19.59
CA SER A 12 7.23 -18.82 -21.05
C SER A 12 7.40 -17.38 -21.53
N ILE A 13 8.64 -17.00 -21.78
CA ILE A 13 9.00 -15.75 -22.46
C ILE A 13 8.61 -15.94 -23.92
N ASP A 14 7.35 -15.69 -24.23
CA ASP A 14 6.91 -15.57 -25.61
C ASP A 14 7.35 -14.19 -26.12
N ASN A 15 8.24 -14.18 -27.13
CA ASN A 15 8.90 -12.98 -27.64
C ASN A 15 8.10 -12.26 -28.75
N ARG A 16 6.79 -12.53 -28.89
CA ARG A 16 5.96 -11.96 -29.97
C ARG A 16 5.65 -10.48 -29.78
N ASP A 17 5.98 -9.66 -30.78
CA ASP A 17 5.75 -8.22 -30.77
C ASP A 17 4.25 -7.90 -30.67
N CYS A 18 3.92 -6.84 -29.92
CA CYS A 18 2.54 -6.38 -29.75
C CYS A 18 2.28 -5.13 -30.58
N TYR A 19 1.17 -5.10 -31.30
CA TYR A 19 0.74 -3.98 -32.13
C TYR A 19 -0.65 -3.51 -31.70
N LEU A 20 -0.87 -2.20 -31.65
CA LEU A 20 -2.19 -1.61 -31.45
C LEU A 20 -2.47 -0.66 -32.61
N GLY A 21 -3.49 -0.98 -33.40
CA GLY A 21 -3.81 -0.21 -34.61
C GLY A 21 -2.66 -0.17 -35.63
N GLY A 22 -1.84 -1.23 -35.72
CA GLY A 22 -0.67 -1.29 -36.60
C GLY A 22 0.60 -0.64 -36.03
N ILE A 23 0.52 0.04 -34.90
CA ILE A 23 1.68 0.67 -34.24
C ILE A 23 2.31 -0.34 -33.29
N LYS A 24 3.61 -0.63 -33.49
CA LYS A 24 4.40 -1.48 -32.58
C LYS A 24 4.53 -0.79 -31.22
N LEU A 25 4.21 -1.50 -30.15
CA LEU A 25 4.27 -0.96 -28.79
C LEU A 25 5.60 -1.30 -28.11
N ASP A 26 6.15 -0.34 -27.38
CA ASP A 26 7.36 -0.53 -26.59
C ASP A 26 7.08 -1.44 -25.39
N ARG A 27 7.96 -2.43 -25.19
CA ARG A 27 7.88 -3.34 -24.04
C ARG A 27 8.60 -2.73 -22.86
N VAL A 28 7.95 -2.78 -21.71
CA VAL A 28 8.51 -2.28 -20.47
C VAL A 28 8.33 -3.32 -19.36
N ASP A 29 9.42 -3.63 -18.68
CA ASP A 29 9.42 -4.61 -17.58
C ASP A 29 8.85 -4.06 -16.28
N VAL A 30 8.86 -2.74 -16.15
CA VAL A 30 8.47 -1.97 -14.97
C VAL A 30 7.92 -0.61 -15.39
N GLU A 31 6.66 -0.32 -15.10
CA GLU A 31 6.07 1.00 -15.33
C GLU A 31 5.63 1.60 -14.01
N LYS A 32 5.88 2.91 -13.80
CA LYS A 32 5.35 3.64 -12.66
C LYS A 32 4.04 4.30 -13.07
N ASP A 33 2.95 3.95 -12.40
CA ASP A 33 1.65 4.57 -12.59
C ASP A 33 1.07 5.01 -11.24
N LEU A 34 0.69 6.28 -11.14
CA LEU A 34 0.10 6.89 -9.92
C LEU A 34 0.87 6.60 -8.61
N GLY A 35 2.21 6.49 -8.68
CA GLY A 35 3.06 6.21 -7.51
C GLY A 35 3.23 4.73 -7.19
N ILE A 36 2.50 3.86 -7.88
CA ILE A 36 2.64 2.41 -7.84
C ILE A 36 3.59 2.03 -8.97
N LEU A 37 4.72 1.42 -8.62
CA LEU A 37 5.52 0.74 -9.61
C LEU A 37 4.76 -0.56 -9.94
N VAL A 38 4.67 -0.97 -11.19
CA VAL A 38 4.04 -2.22 -11.62
C VAL A 38 5.10 -2.96 -12.40
N SER A 39 5.52 -4.13 -11.92
CA SER A 39 6.52 -4.96 -12.57
C SER A 39 5.89 -6.18 -13.24
N HIS A 40 6.53 -6.72 -14.27
CA HIS A 40 6.09 -7.92 -14.99
C HIS A 40 5.95 -9.18 -14.10
N THR A 41 6.67 -9.22 -12.98
CA THR A 41 6.57 -10.32 -11.99
C THR A 41 5.44 -10.11 -10.99
N LEU A 42 4.80 -8.95 -10.98
CA LEU A 42 3.89 -8.50 -9.91
C LEU A 42 4.49 -8.72 -8.51
N SER A 43 5.83 -8.71 -8.44
CA SER A 43 6.59 -9.04 -7.24
C SER A 43 6.42 -7.93 -6.22
N TRP A 44 5.61 -8.21 -5.20
CA TRP A 44 5.38 -7.33 -4.05
C TRP A 44 6.67 -6.86 -3.38
N ASN A 45 7.77 -7.61 -3.53
CA ASN A 45 9.06 -7.36 -2.87
C ASN A 45 9.81 -6.11 -3.39
N LYS A 46 9.47 -5.57 -4.57
CA LYS A 46 10.03 -4.29 -5.06
C LYS A 46 9.12 -3.07 -4.82
N HIS A 47 7.92 -3.31 -4.25
CA HIS A 47 6.83 -2.33 -4.15
C HIS A 47 6.46 -1.95 -2.73
N TYR A 48 7.23 -2.35 -1.71
CA TYR A 48 7.05 -1.73 -0.41
C TYR A 48 7.46 -0.26 -0.56
N VAL A 49 6.47 0.63 -0.63
CA VAL A 49 6.70 1.99 -0.15
C VAL A 49 7.15 1.77 1.28
N SER A 50 8.40 2.13 1.59
CA SER A 50 8.85 2.02 2.96
C SER A 50 7.94 2.91 3.80
N PHE A 51 7.11 2.28 4.63
CA PHE A 51 6.38 3.00 5.65
C PHE A 51 7.43 3.64 6.54
N ARG A 52 7.52 4.97 6.48
CA ARG A 52 8.44 5.72 7.31
C ARG A 52 7.73 6.03 8.61
N SER A 53 8.42 5.85 9.73
CA SER A 53 7.94 6.43 10.98
C SER A 53 7.91 7.96 10.83
N CYS A 54 6.88 8.58 11.38
CA CYS A 54 6.79 10.02 11.44
C CYS A 54 7.93 10.56 12.31
N THR A 55 8.83 11.34 11.72
CA THR A 55 9.97 11.96 12.42
C THR A 55 9.66 13.40 12.89
N LYS A 56 8.43 13.87 12.69
CA LYS A 56 8.03 15.23 13.04
C LYS A 56 7.67 15.29 14.53
N PRO A 57 8.22 16.23 15.31
CA PRO A 57 7.87 16.42 16.71
C PRO A 57 6.50 17.09 16.83
N LEU A 58 5.43 16.32 16.67
CA LEU A 58 4.06 16.72 16.98
C LEU A 58 3.69 16.15 18.34
N ARG A 59 2.95 16.92 19.14
CA ARG A 59 2.67 16.63 20.57
C ARG A 59 1.78 15.39 20.83
N ASN A 60 1.39 14.67 19.78
CA ASN A 60 0.52 13.49 19.86
C ASN A 60 0.90 12.44 18.79
N VAL A 61 2.20 12.20 18.64
CA VAL A 61 2.75 11.21 17.69
C VAL A 61 3.58 10.22 18.48
N ASP A 62 3.18 8.95 18.43
CA ASP A 62 3.96 7.86 19.02
C ASP A 62 5.09 7.43 18.06
N HIS A 63 6.08 6.70 18.57
CA HIS A 63 7.24 6.28 17.79
C HIS A 63 6.91 5.22 16.71
N LEU A 64 5.69 4.65 16.75
CA LEU A 64 5.17 3.68 15.78
C LEU A 64 4.23 4.33 14.76
N THR A 65 4.03 5.64 14.82
CA THR A 65 3.15 6.38 13.92
C THR A 65 3.77 6.44 12.54
N LEU A 66 3.00 6.07 11.52
CA LEU A 66 3.43 6.08 10.13
C LEU A 66 3.21 7.46 9.50
N ASP A 67 4.16 7.89 8.68
CA ASP A 67 3.98 9.07 7.83
C ASP A 67 2.93 8.75 6.75
N VAL A 68 1.90 9.59 6.66
CA VAL A 68 0.84 9.45 5.67
C VAL A 68 1.32 10.12 4.38
N PRO A 69 1.41 9.41 3.25
CA PRO A 69 1.82 10.01 1.99
C PRO A 69 0.90 11.16 1.59
N LEU A 70 1.48 12.36 1.44
CA LEU A 70 0.74 13.51 0.96
C LEU A 70 0.54 13.40 -0.54
N SER A 71 -0.73 13.33 -0.96
CA SER A 71 -1.10 13.49 -2.35
C SER A 71 -1.57 14.92 -2.60
N ARG A 72 -1.01 15.56 -3.65
CA ARG A 72 -1.43 16.91 -4.06
C ARG A 72 -2.87 16.92 -4.61
N THR A 73 -3.39 15.76 -4.98
CA THR A 73 -4.73 15.57 -5.53
C THR A 73 -5.49 14.48 -4.75
N ASP A 74 -6.82 14.48 -4.85
CA ASP A 74 -7.67 13.55 -4.12
C ASP A 74 -7.61 12.11 -4.65
N VAL A 75 -6.96 11.92 -5.79
CA VAL A 75 -6.85 10.65 -6.54
C VAL A 75 -6.33 9.50 -5.66
N LEU A 76 -5.40 9.78 -4.75
CA LEU A 76 -4.76 8.75 -3.92
C LEU A 76 -5.31 8.67 -2.49
N LYS A 77 -6.24 9.55 -2.09
CA LYS A 77 -6.76 9.58 -0.71
C LYS A 77 -7.40 8.25 -0.30
N ASN A 78 -8.07 7.60 -1.25
CA ASN A 78 -8.71 6.29 -1.04
C ASN A 78 -7.85 5.11 -1.46
N SER A 79 -6.59 5.36 -1.85
CA SER A 79 -5.65 4.28 -2.18
C SER A 79 -5.36 3.45 -0.93
N PHE A 80 -5.03 2.18 -1.17
CA PHE A 80 -4.64 1.24 -0.12
C PHE A 80 -3.53 1.79 0.78
N PHE A 81 -2.54 2.47 0.20
CA PHE A 81 -1.38 3.00 0.92
C PHE A 81 -1.75 4.08 1.92
N VAL A 82 -2.57 5.06 1.52
CA VAL A 82 -3.01 6.15 2.40
C VAL A 82 -3.94 5.59 3.49
N ARG A 83 -4.88 4.73 3.11
CA ARG A 83 -5.84 4.13 4.05
C ARG A 83 -5.18 3.30 5.13
N ILE A 84 -4.16 2.50 4.79
CA ILE A 84 -3.45 1.69 5.79
C ILE A 84 -2.69 2.54 6.78
N CYS A 85 -2.03 3.61 6.34
CA CYS A 85 -1.34 4.51 7.28
C CYS A 85 -2.33 5.13 8.28
N HIS A 86 -3.51 5.56 7.82
CA HIS A 86 -4.56 6.07 8.70
C HIS A 86 -5.07 4.99 9.67
N LEU A 87 -5.47 3.83 9.15
CA LEU A 87 -5.96 2.72 9.97
C LEU A 87 -4.96 2.31 11.05
N TRP A 88 -3.67 2.27 10.71
CA TRP A 88 -2.62 1.98 11.67
C TRP A 88 -2.49 3.09 12.71
N ASN A 89 -2.44 4.36 12.29
CA ASN A 89 -2.24 5.50 13.17
C ASN A 89 -3.40 5.68 14.16
N ASP A 90 -4.62 5.33 13.78
CA ASP A 90 -5.82 5.37 14.61
C ASP A 90 -5.83 4.27 15.70
N LEU A 91 -4.95 3.27 15.61
CA LEU A 91 -4.83 2.26 16.66
C LEU A 91 -4.17 2.85 17.91
N PRO A 92 -4.60 2.43 19.12
CA PRO A 92 -3.95 2.84 20.35
C PRO A 92 -2.57 2.20 20.47
N LEU A 93 -1.65 2.90 21.14
CA LEU A 93 -0.25 2.48 21.28
C LEU A 93 -0.12 1.05 21.83
N GLY A 94 -0.93 0.67 22.82
CA GLY A 94 -0.91 -0.68 23.39
C GLY A 94 -1.31 -1.80 22.41
N VAL A 95 -2.07 -1.50 21.35
CA VAL A 95 -2.31 -2.46 20.26
C VAL A 95 -1.06 -2.55 19.38
N LYS A 96 -0.47 -1.40 19.01
CA LYS A 96 0.73 -1.34 18.14
C LYS A 96 1.96 -2.02 18.76
N GLU A 97 2.16 -1.89 20.08
CA GLU A 97 3.29 -2.47 20.83
C GLU A 97 3.12 -3.96 21.17
N SER A 98 2.11 -4.63 20.61
CA SER A 98 1.85 -6.04 20.91
C SER A 98 3.05 -6.93 20.48
N ASN A 99 3.69 -7.58 21.46
CA ASN A 99 4.91 -8.38 21.25
C ASN A 99 4.73 -9.66 20.42
N THR A 100 3.49 -10.08 20.15
CA THR A 100 3.20 -11.26 19.31
C THR A 100 2.00 -11.00 18.42
N LEU A 101 1.96 -11.69 17.28
CA LEU A 101 0.84 -11.61 16.33
C LEU A 101 -0.50 -12.04 16.97
N SER A 102 -0.47 -13.03 17.87
CA SER A 102 -1.67 -13.51 18.57
C SER A 102 -2.26 -12.43 19.47
N ILE A 103 -1.41 -11.77 20.26
CA ILE A 103 -1.81 -10.66 21.14
C ILE A 103 -2.29 -9.48 20.30
N PHE A 104 -1.56 -9.13 19.23
CA PHE A 104 -1.95 -8.07 18.31
C PHE A 104 -3.36 -8.30 17.76
N ARG A 105 -3.63 -9.50 17.22
CA ARG A 105 -4.94 -9.85 16.66
C ARG A 105 -6.04 -9.74 17.71
N LYS A 106 -5.80 -10.25 18.92
CA LYS A 106 -6.78 -10.19 20.02
C LYS A 106 -7.10 -8.73 20.38
N ASN A 107 -6.07 -7.91 20.58
CA ASN A 107 -6.22 -6.51 20.96
C ASN A 107 -6.88 -5.68 19.85
N LEU A 108 -6.56 -5.95 18.59
CA LEU A 108 -7.15 -5.29 17.45
C LEU A 108 -8.65 -5.61 17.32
N VAL A 109 -9.05 -6.87 17.49
CA VAL A 109 -10.46 -7.26 17.48
C VAL A 109 -11.21 -6.59 18.63
N ALA A 110 -10.64 -6.59 19.84
CA ALA A 110 -11.23 -5.91 20.99
C ALA A 110 -11.44 -4.41 20.74
N PHE A 111 -10.41 -3.72 20.25
CA PHE A 111 -10.47 -2.29 19.93
C PHE A 111 -11.59 -1.95 18.93
N TYR A 112 -11.71 -2.73 17.85
CA TYR A 112 -12.79 -2.49 16.89
C TYR A 112 -14.15 -2.85 17.46
N TYR A 113 -14.26 -3.95 18.21
CA TYR A 113 -15.51 -4.34 18.85
C TYR A 113 -16.02 -3.24 19.79
N ASP A 114 -15.14 -2.69 20.63
CA ASP A 114 -15.48 -1.59 21.54
C ASP A 114 -15.87 -0.32 20.77
N ASN A 115 -15.09 0.08 19.77
CA ASN A 115 -15.41 1.26 18.95
C ASN A 115 -16.73 1.12 18.20
N PHE A 116 -17.03 -0.05 17.63
CA PHE A 116 -18.31 -0.25 16.95
C PHE A 116 -19.48 -0.17 17.94
N ASN A 117 -19.36 -0.74 19.15
CA ASN A 117 -20.44 -0.67 20.14
C ASN A 117 -20.69 0.74 20.69
N VAL A 118 -19.64 1.57 20.81
CA VAL A 118 -19.79 2.97 21.28
C VAL A 118 -20.45 3.87 20.24
N ASN A 119 -20.34 3.55 18.94
CA ASN A 119 -20.94 4.35 17.86
C ASN A 119 -22.43 4.01 17.57
N PHE A 120 -23.03 3.03 18.26
CA PHE A 120 -24.44 2.63 18.12
C PHE A 120 -25.28 2.89 19.39
N LEU A 121 -24.75 3.66 20.34
CA LEU A 121 -25.41 4.14 21.57
C LEU A 121 -25.43 5.67 21.59
#